data_AF-A0A084ZNV7-F1
#
_entry.id   AF-A0A084ZNV7-F1
#
_cell.length_a   1.000
_cell.length_b   1.000
_cell.length_c   1.000
_cell.angle_alpha   90.00
_cell.angle_beta   90.00
_cell.angle_gamma   90.00
#
_symmetry.space_group_name_H-M   'P 1'
#
loop_
_entity.id
_entity.type
_entity.pdbx_description
1 polymer ?
#
loop_
_entity_poly.entity_id
_entity_poly.type
_entity_poly.pdbx_seq_one_letter_code
_entity_poly.pdbx_strand_id
1 'polypeptide(L)' 'MIRRIEDLDFEDEFRRINSLLSASAELHGSDQAENDLSFELLDKVLYRVREINQAFEKNGGRKNV' A
#
# COMPACT_ATOMS: atom_id res chain seq x y z
N MET A 1 13.23 7.58 0.14
CA MET A 1 13.93 7.31 -1.14
C MET A 1 12.94 6.57 -2.03
N ILE A 2 12.54 7.15 -3.17
CA ILE A 2 11.51 6.53 -4.04
C ILE A 2 12.16 5.38 -4.83
N ARG A 3 11.60 4.16 -4.75
CA ARG A 3 12.08 2.98 -5.49
C ARG A 3 11.77 3.12 -6.99
N ARG A 4 12.62 2.58 -7.88
CA ARG A 4 12.28 2.50 -9.32
C ARG A 4 11.34 1.33 -9.54
N ILE A 5 10.51 1.39 -10.59
CA ILE A 5 9.54 0.33 -10.87
C ILE A 5 10.20 -1.01 -11.21
N GLU A 6 11.35 -0.96 -11.87
CA GLU A 6 12.16 -2.14 -12.24
C GLU A 6 12.71 -2.88 -11.01
N ASP A 7 12.80 -2.19 -9.87
CA ASP A 7 13.27 -2.74 -8.60
C ASP A 7 12.10 -3.28 -7.73
N LEU A 8 10.86 -3.22 -8.22
CA LEU A 8 9.68 -3.70 -7.49
C LEU A 8 9.36 -5.15 -7.85
N ASP A 9 9.42 -6.04 -6.87
CA ASP A 9 8.77 -7.34 -6.95
C ASP A 9 7.27 -7.16 -6.68
N PHE A 10 6.49 -7.04 -7.75
CA PHE A 10 5.06 -6.81 -7.64
C PHE A 10 4.32 -7.91 -6.88
N GLU A 11 4.75 -9.17 -6.95
CA GLU A 11 4.08 -10.26 -6.24
C GLU A 11 4.22 -10.07 -4.72
N ASP A 12 5.43 -9.77 -4.27
CA ASP A 12 5.70 -9.49 -2.85
C ASP A 12 5.01 -8.21 -2.37
N GLU A 13 4.96 -7.17 -3.20
CA GLU A 13 4.25 -5.93 -2.87
C GLU A 13 2.75 -6.15 -2.73
N PHE A 14 2.12 -6.90 -3.65
CA PHE A 14 0.70 -7.24 -3.55
C PHE A 14 0.42 -8.14 -2.35
N ARG A 15 1.28 -9.13 -2.08
CA ARG A 15 1.15 -9.99 -0.89
C ARG A 15 1.18 -9.14 0.39
N ARG A 16 2.11 -8.19 0.49
CA ARG A 16 2.23 -7.30 1.64
C ARG A 16 1.02 -6.38 1.81
N ILE A 17 0.55 -5.78 0.71
CA ILE A 17 -0.66 -4.94 0.72
C ILE A 17 -1.87 -5.75 1.21
N ASN A 18 -2.06 -6.97 0.67
CA ASN A 18 -3.17 -7.84 1.06
C ASN A 18 -3.11 -8.20 2.56
N SER A 19 -1.95 -8.56 3.09
CA SER A 19 -1.81 -8.88 4.52
C SER A 19 -2.17 -7.69 5.43
N LEU A 20 -1.75 -6.48 5.07
CA LEU A 20 -2.06 -5.28 5.85
C LEU A 20 -3.55 -4.91 5.79
N LEU A 21 -4.17 -5.06 4.61
CA LEU A 21 -5.61 -4.83 4.45
C LEU A 21 -6.44 -5.85 5.23
N SER A 22 -6.08 -7.14 5.19
CA SER A 22 -6.75 -8.16 6.00
C SER A 22 -6.62 -7.87 7.49
N ALA A 23 -5.41 -7.53 7.97
CA ALA A 23 -5.21 -7.19 9.38
C ALA A 23 -6.01 -5.95 9.81
N SER A 24 -6.10 -4.92 8.96
CA SER A 24 -6.94 -3.75 9.22
C SER A 24 -8.43 -4.12 9.34
N ALA A 25 -8.92 -4.99 8.44
CA ALA A 25 -10.32 -5.40 8.46
C ALA A 25 -10.69 -6.18 9.73
N GLU A 26 -9.81 -7.05 10.20
CA GLU A 26 -9.99 -7.81 11.45
C GLU A 26 -10.00 -6.92 12.70
N LEU A 27 -9.26 -5.82 12.67
CA LEU A 27 -9.14 -4.87 13.78
C LEU A 27 -10.22 -3.77 13.78
N HIS A 28 -11.12 -3.76 12.80
CA HIS A 28 -12.17 -2.77 12.73
C HIS A 28 -13.35 -3.18 13.63
N GLY A 29 -13.53 -2.52 14.77
CA GLY A 29 -14.44 -2.97 15.82
C GLY A 29 -14.90 -1.89 16.80
N SER A 30 -15.40 -2.30 17.98
CA SER A 30 -15.84 -1.36 19.03
C SER A 30 -14.72 -0.88 19.94
N ASP A 31 -13.54 -1.52 19.89
CA ASP A 31 -12.37 -1.11 20.66
C ASP A 31 -11.64 0.03 19.94
N GLN A 32 -11.38 1.13 20.67
CA GLN A 32 -10.75 2.31 20.10
C GLN A 32 -9.29 2.06 19.70
N ALA A 33 -8.54 1.27 20.47
CA ALA A 33 -7.13 1.00 20.18
C ALA A 33 -6.98 0.09 18.96
N GLU A 34 -7.87 -0.91 18.81
CA GLU A 34 -7.93 -1.74 17.60
C GLU A 34 -8.28 -0.90 16.36
N ASN A 35 -9.24 0.03 16.49
CA ASN A 35 -9.59 0.95 15.39
C ASN A 35 -8.42 1.87 15.01
N ASP A 36 -7.74 2.47 15.99
CA ASP A 36 -6.58 3.33 15.73
C ASP A 36 -5.47 2.55 14.99
N LEU A 37 -5.20 1.31 15.44
CA LEU A 37 -4.26 0.41 14.76
C LEU A 37 -4.73 0.03 13.35
N SER A 38 -6.02 -0.21 13.15
CA SER A 38 -6.61 -0.46 11.83
C SER A 38 -6.35 0.71 10.88
N PHE A 39 -6.55 1.95 11.33
CA PHE A 39 -6.26 3.14 10.53
C PHE A 39 -4.77 3.30 10.21
N GLU A 40 -3.87 3.00 11.15
CA GLU A 40 -2.43 3.01 10.88
C GLU A 40 -2.03 2.00 9.79
N LEU A 41 -2.64 0.82 9.79
CA LEU A 41 -2.40 -0.20 8.77
C LEU A 41 -2.91 0.25 7.39
N LEU A 42 -4.10 0.89 7.34
CA LEU A 42 -4.63 1.48 6.11
C LEU A 42 -3.73 2.59 5.58
N ASP A 43 -3.23 3.48 6.44
CA ASP A 43 -2.34 4.56 6.03
C ASP A 43 -1.04 4.01 5.41
N LYS A 44 -0.46 2.95 6.00
CA LYS A 44 0.70 2.25 5.43
C LYS A 44 0.42 1.66 4.04
N VAL A 45 -0.77 1.08 3.83
CA VAL A 45 -1.18 0.58 2.51
C VAL A 45 -1.30 1.73 1.51
N LEU A 46 -2.00 2.81 1.87
CA LEU A 46 -2.20 3.97 1.00
C LEU A 46 -0.87 4.62 0.64
N TYR A 47 0.05 4.74 1.60
CA TYR A 47 1.40 5.23 1.36
C TYR A 47 2.13 4.34 0.34
N ARG A 48 2.07 3.02 0.52
CA ARG A 48 2.77 2.10 -0.39
C ARG A 48 2.22 2.15 -1.82
N VAL A 49 0.90 2.21 -1.98
CA VAL A 49 0.26 2.38 -3.29
C VAL A 49 0.69 3.69 -3.96
N ARG A 50 0.81 4.79 -3.21
CA ARG A 50 1.31 6.06 -3.75
C ARG A 50 2.76 5.94 -4.24
N GLU A 51 3.63 5.27 -3.50
CA GLU A 51 5.01 5.04 -3.94
C GLU A 51 5.09 4.23 -5.24
N ILE A 52 4.28 3.17 -5.36
CA ILE A 52 4.19 2.36 -6.57
C ILE A 52 3.68 3.21 -7.74
N ASN A 53 2.63 4.01 -7.55
CA ASN A 53 2.11 4.87 -8.61
C ASN A 53 3.13 5.94 -9.05
N GLN A 54 3.86 6.55 -8.11
CA GLN A 54 4.93 7.50 -8.44
C GLN A 54 6.07 6.82 -9.21
N ALA A 55 6.43 5.59 -8.84
CA ALA A 55 7.42 4.79 -9.57
C ALA A 55 6.93 4.48 -11.00
N PHE A 56 5.66 4.14 -11.17
CA PHE A 56 5.04 3.88 -12.47
C PHE A 56 5.02 5.11 -13.39
N GLU A 57 4.59 6.27 -12.87
CA GLU A 57 4.54 7.53 -13.62
C GLU A 57 5.93 7.96 -14.11
N LYS A 58 6.95 7.86 -13.26
CA LYS A 58 8.34 8.22 -13.62
C LYS A 58 8.92 7.37 -14.74
N ASN A 59 8.44 6.14 -14.92
CA ASN A 59 8.88 5.24 -15.97
C ASN A 59 8.01 5.29 -17.23
N GLY A 60 7.19 6.34 -17.39
CA GLY A 60 6.44 6.58 -18.62
C GLY A 60 5.16 5.76 -18.76
N GLY A 61 4.72 5.06 -17.71
CA GLY A 61 3.52 4.22 -17.73
C GLY A 61 2.21 4.94 -18.05
N ARG A 62 2.17 6.28 -17.93
CA ARG A 62 1.01 7.13 -18.22
C ARG A 62 1.00 7.75 -19.62
N LYS A 63 1.93 7.41 -20.52
CA LYS A 63 2.06 8.05 -21.86
C LYS A 63 1.00 7.66 -22.90
N ASN A 64 -0.02 6.86 -22.56
CA ASN A 64 -1.11 6.51 -23.48
C ASN A 64 -2.48 6.66 -22.78
N VAL A 65 -2.98 7.89 -22.66
CA VAL A 65 -4.42 8.17 -22.63
C VAL A 65 -4.69 9.47 -23.36
#